data_AF-A0A246E683-F1
#
_entry.id   AF-A0A246E683-F1
#
_cell.length_a   1.000
_cell.length_b   1.000
_cell.length_c   1.000
_cell.angle_alpha   90.00
_cell.angle_beta   90.00
_cell.angle_gamma   90.00
#
_symmetry.space_group_name_H-M   'P 1'
#
loop_
_entity.id
_entity.type
_entity.pdbx_description
1 polymer ?
#
loop_
_entity_poly.entity_id
_entity_poly.type
_entity_poly.pdbx_seq_one_letter_code
_entity_poly.pdbx_strand_id
1 'polypeptide(L)'
;MPKLTSVSAAGIAVLAVGMLACGCAERTPPVEVATPSDDARTLPRPTADDAQRWADTVIPENALGGASWTQREAGVLDPGGEPIIAVTAGEAPAIVTIACVTGSGSQLTYTVTANGETLDSGEATCAAVDENAQAHSIRDVPADATVELSASATGLFVYAVTPDRHPER
;
A
#
# COMPACT_ATOMS: atom_id res chain seq x y z
N MET A 1 39.99 14.00 -59.17
CA MET A 1 39.59 12.92 -58.25
C MET A 1 38.14 12.54 -58.55
N PRO A 2 37.85 11.40 -59.21
CA PRO A 2 36.47 10.98 -59.48
C PRO A 2 36.10 9.59 -58.92
N LYS A 3 34.78 9.40 -58.74
CA LYS A 3 33.93 8.19 -58.59
C LYS A 3 33.73 7.60 -57.18
N LEU A 4 32.56 7.07 -56.78
CA LEU A 4 31.10 7.20 -57.04
C LEU A 4 30.43 6.05 -56.24
N THR A 5 29.22 6.26 -55.71
CA THR A 5 28.19 5.25 -55.28
C THR A 5 28.48 4.39 -54.02
N SER A 6 27.52 3.96 -53.19
CA SER A 6 26.09 3.68 -53.43
C SER A 6 25.15 3.97 -52.25
N VAL A 7 23.98 4.50 -52.59
CA VAL A 7 22.71 4.37 -51.87
C VAL A 7 22.19 2.94 -51.99
N SER A 8 21.60 2.37 -50.94
CA SER A 8 20.66 1.24 -51.08
C SER A 8 19.25 1.74 -50.79
N ALA A 9 18.42 1.63 -51.82
CA ALA A 9 16.99 1.84 -51.84
C ALA A 9 16.26 0.49 -51.89
N ALA A 10 14.99 0.51 -51.51
CA ALA A 10 13.85 -0.33 -51.94
C ALA A 10 13.06 -0.88 -50.73
N GLY A 11 11.73 -0.79 -50.68
CA GLY A 11 10.82 -0.30 -51.70
C GLY A 11 9.35 -0.23 -51.24
N ILE A 12 8.67 0.79 -51.79
CA ILE A 12 7.39 0.73 -52.52
C ILE A 12 6.17 0.14 -51.77
N ALA A 13 5.21 1.01 -51.44
CA ALA A 13 3.97 1.15 -52.22
C ALA A 13 3.12 2.30 -51.66
N VAL A 14 3.12 3.45 -52.35
CA VAL A 14 2.15 4.52 -52.13
C VAL A 14 0.97 4.25 -53.05
N LEU A 15 -0.12 3.71 -52.50
CA LEU A 15 -1.42 3.72 -53.16
C LEU A 15 -2.04 5.10 -52.98
N ALA A 16 -1.89 5.94 -53.99
CA ALA A 16 -2.68 7.16 -54.14
C ALA A 16 -4.13 6.76 -54.46
N VAL A 17 -5.04 7.00 -53.53
CA VAL A 17 -6.47 7.11 -53.82
C VAL A 17 -6.83 8.57 -53.65
N GLY A 18 -7.04 9.24 -54.79
CA GLY A 18 -7.66 10.55 -54.81
C GLY A 18 -9.16 10.42 -54.56
N MET A 19 -9.69 11.21 -53.64
CA MET A 19 -11.07 11.70 -53.70
C MET A 19 -11.10 13.17 -53.27
N LEU A 20 -11.52 14.01 -54.21
CA LEU A 20 -12.03 15.36 -53.96
C LEU A 20 -13.32 15.26 -53.14
N ALA A 21 -13.41 15.97 -52.01
CA ALA A 21 -14.63 16.67 -51.56
C ALA A 21 -14.36 17.46 -50.27
N CYS A 22 -14.83 18.71 -50.27
CA CYS A 22 -14.91 19.61 -49.13
C CYS A 22 -15.56 18.98 -47.88
N GLY A 23 -15.02 19.29 -46.71
CA GLY A 23 -15.66 19.03 -45.42
C GLY A 23 -14.73 19.38 -44.27
N CYS A 24 -14.89 20.58 -43.71
CA CYS A 24 -14.21 21.00 -42.50
C CYS A 24 -14.56 20.04 -41.35
N ALA A 25 -13.57 19.32 -40.84
CA ALA A 25 -13.61 18.72 -39.50
C ALA A 25 -12.18 18.69 -38.99
N GLU A 26 -11.87 19.59 -38.06
CA GLU A 26 -10.63 19.58 -37.28
C GLU A 26 -10.54 18.23 -36.57
N ARG A 27 -9.71 17.32 -37.10
CA ARG A 27 -9.37 16.07 -36.42
C ARG A 27 -8.24 16.37 -35.45
N THR A 28 -8.61 16.70 -34.23
CA THR A 28 -7.71 16.61 -33.08
C THR A 28 -7.08 15.22 -33.10
N PRO A 29 -5.74 15.06 -33.03
CA PRO A 29 -5.13 13.74 -32.93
C PRO A 29 -5.72 13.03 -31.70
N PRO A 30 -5.96 11.71 -31.75
CA PRO A 30 -6.45 10.99 -30.60
C PRO A 30 -5.47 11.21 -29.45
N VAL A 31 -5.97 11.66 -28.30
CA VAL A 31 -5.21 11.68 -27.06
C VAL A 31 -4.74 10.25 -26.84
N GLU A 32 -3.43 10.00 -26.95
CA GLU A 32 -2.82 8.76 -26.51
C GLU A 32 -3.12 8.64 -25.02
N VAL A 33 -4.17 7.89 -24.67
CA VAL A 33 -4.38 7.44 -23.31
C VAL A 33 -3.26 6.45 -23.05
N ALA A 34 -2.25 6.89 -22.29
CA ALA A 34 -1.16 6.04 -21.86
C ALA A 34 -1.76 4.76 -21.28
N THR A 35 -1.37 3.61 -21.84
CA THR A 35 -1.72 2.31 -21.27
C THR A 35 -1.25 2.26 -19.82
N PRO A 36 -2.08 1.77 -18.87
CA PRO A 36 -1.66 1.60 -17.48
C PRO A 36 -0.33 0.85 -17.43
N SER A 37 0.65 1.43 -16.72
CA SER A 37 1.99 0.87 -16.57
C SER A 37 1.98 -0.07 -15.36
N ASP A 38 2.27 -1.36 -15.59
CA ASP A 38 2.43 -2.39 -14.53
C ASP A 38 3.75 -2.27 -13.74
N ASP A 39 4.49 -1.16 -13.90
CA ASP A 39 5.73 -0.93 -13.17
C ASP A 39 5.40 -0.28 -11.82
N ALA A 40 5.62 -0.98 -10.71
CA ALA A 40 5.35 -0.46 -9.37
C ALA A 40 6.15 0.83 -9.04
N ARG A 41 7.14 1.18 -9.88
CA ARG A 41 7.89 2.44 -9.78
C ARG A 41 7.23 3.63 -10.49
N THR A 42 6.23 3.41 -11.35
CA THR A 42 5.51 4.46 -12.09
C THR A 42 4.14 4.75 -11.50
N LEU A 43 3.62 3.88 -10.63
CA LEU A 43 2.46 4.19 -9.80
C LEU A 43 2.84 5.23 -8.74
N PRO A 44 2.00 6.25 -8.50
CA PRO A 44 2.27 7.20 -7.43
C PRO A 44 2.33 6.46 -6.09
N ARG A 45 3.42 6.69 -5.34
CA ARG A 45 3.59 6.12 -4.00
C ARG A 45 2.39 6.52 -3.14
N PRO A 46 1.79 5.60 -2.38
CA PRO A 46 0.70 5.92 -1.47
C PRO A 46 1.10 7.04 -0.51
N THR A 47 0.16 7.95 -0.23
CA THR A 47 0.37 9.04 0.73
C THR A 47 -0.22 8.69 2.10
N ALA A 48 0.09 9.49 3.13
CA ALA A 48 -0.54 9.36 4.45
C ALA A 48 -2.07 9.56 4.39
N ASP A 49 -2.55 10.46 3.52
CA ASP A 49 -3.99 10.68 3.32
C ASP A 49 -4.66 9.45 2.68
N ASP A 50 -3.96 8.75 1.78
CA ASP A 50 -4.45 7.50 1.21
C ASP A 50 -4.48 6.38 2.26
N ALA A 51 -3.46 6.33 3.12
CA ALA A 51 -3.42 5.42 4.26
C ALA A 51 -4.63 5.62 5.18
N GLN A 52 -4.92 6.87 5.55
CA GLN A 52 -6.03 7.19 6.45
C GLN A 52 -7.38 6.85 5.82
N ARG A 53 -7.60 7.20 4.55
CA ARG A 53 -8.85 6.91 3.84
C ARG A 53 -9.11 5.40 3.73
N TRP A 54 -8.06 4.63 3.45
CA TRP A 54 -8.15 3.17 3.42
C TRP A 54 -8.37 2.59 4.82
N ALA A 55 -7.65 3.09 5.82
CA ALA A 55 -7.80 2.68 7.21
C ALA A 55 -9.24 2.85 7.72
N ASP A 56 -9.90 3.94 7.35
CA ASP A 56 -11.30 4.23 7.71
C ASP A 56 -12.29 3.24 7.07
N THR A 57 -11.85 2.44 6.10
CA THR A 57 -12.65 1.35 5.53
C THR A 57 -12.40 0.02 6.25
N VAL A 58 -11.14 -0.28 6.60
CA VAL A 58 -10.74 -1.60 7.12
C VAL A 58 -10.88 -1.70 8.63
N ILE A 59 -10.45 -0.67 9.36
CA ILE A 59 -10.61 -0.55 10.81
C ILE A 59 -11.30 0.80 11.06
N PRO A 60 -12.61 0.91 10.83
CA PRO A 60 -13.31 2.17 10.99
C PRO A 60 -13.39 2.50 12.49
N GLU A 61 -13.30 3.79 12.84
CA GLU A 61 -13.25 4.23 14.24
C GLU A 61 -14.47 3.80 15.06
N ASN A 62 -15.62 3.65 14.41
CA ASN A 62 -16.86 3.17 15.02
C ASN A 62 -16.86 1.65 15.28
N ALA A 63 -16.10 0.84 14.52
CA ALA A 63 -15.95 -0.59 14.78
C ALA A 63 -15.08 -0.87 16.01
N LEU A 64 -14.27 0.10 16.43
CA LEU A 64 -13.45 0.04 17.63
C LEU A 64 -14.24 0.34 18.93
N GLY A 65 -15.57 0.30 18.88
CA GLY A 65 -16.44 0.29 20.07
C GLY A 65 -16.66 1.66 20.71
N GLY A 66 -16.44 2.77 19.99
CA GLY A 66 -16.87 4.12 20.38
C GLY A 66 -16.19 4.77 21.60
N ALA A 67 -15.50 4.00 22.45
CA ALA A 67 -14.75 4.50 23.62
C ALA A 67 -13.62 3.56 24.10
N SER A 68 -13.33 2.48 23.37
CA SER A 68 -12.43 1.40 23.83
C SER A 68 -11.07 1.36 23.15
N TRP A 69 -10.85 2.08 22.06
CA TRP A 69 -9.49 2.20 21.51
C TRP A 69 -8.81 3.44 22.07
N THR A 70 -7.54 3.29 22.36
CA THR A 70 -6.73 4.32 23.00
C THR A 70 -5.73 4.93 22.00
N GLN A 71 -5.40 4.17 20.95
CA GLN A 71 -4.62 4.64 19.81
C GLN A 71 -5.12 3.99 18.51
N ARG A 72 -5.10 4.75 17.42
CA ARG A 72 -5.28 4.27 16.06
C ARG A 72 -4.47 5.15 15.13
N GLU A 73 -3.66 4.54 14.27
CA GLU A 73 -2.82 5.28 13.33
C GLU A 73 -2.70 4.47 12.03
N ALA A 74 -2.61 5.21 10.93
CA ALA A 74 -2.42 4.66 9.60
C ALA A 74 -1.19 5.30 8.96
N GLY A 75 -0.50 4.54 8.12
CA GLY A 75 0.70 5.01 7.46
C GLY A 75 1.06 4.21 6.21
N VAL A 76 2.18 4.62 5.61
CA VAL A 76 2.76 3.95 4.46
C VAL A 76 3.78 2.94 4.97
N LEU A 77 3.67 1.68 4.53
CA LEU A 77 4.71 0.69 4.72
C LEU A 77 5.81 0.94 3.72
N ASP A 78 7.05 0.96 4.18
CA ASP A 78 8.23 1.10 3.35
C ASP A 78 9.24 0.01 3.66
N PRO A 79 9.85 -0.61 2.63
CA PRO A 79 10.92 -1.58 2.85
C PRO A 79 12.07 -0.94 3.64
N GLY A 80 12.38 -1.49 4.82
CA GLY A 80 13.39 -0.96 5.73
C GLY A 80 12.96 0.27 6.53
N GLY A 81 11.71 0.71 6.41
CA GLY A 81 11.06 1.59 7.37
C GLY A 81 10.40 0.73 8.45
N GLU A 82 10.67 1.03 9.72
CA GLU A 82 10.16 0.26 10.86
C GLU A 82 9.18 1.13 11.65
N PRO A 83 7.87 1.04 11.38
CA PRO A 83 6.88 1.63 12.28
C PRO A 83 6.99 0.98 13.66
N ILE A 84 6.93 1.81 14.70
CA ILE A 84 6.97 1.37 16.09
C ILE A 84 5.66 1.76 16.76
N ILE A 85 4.94 0.77 17.28
CA ILE A 85 3.73 0.95 18.07
C ILE A 85 4.12 0.89 19.54
N ALA A 86 3.86 1.94 20.31
CA ALA A 86 4.12 1.95 21.74
C ALA A 86 2.83 1.66 22.51
N VAL A 87 2.83 0.66 23.37
CA VAL A 87 1.71 0.35 24.27
C VAL A 87 1.97 0.97 25.63
N THR A 88 1.14 1.93 26.01
CA THR A 88 1.27 2.63 27.29
C THR A 88 0.55 1.89 28.41
N ALA A 89 0.98 2.08 29.66
CA ALA A 89 0.43 1.37 30.81
C ALA A 89 -1.09 1.51 31.00
N GLY A 90 -1.70 2.61 30.55
CA GLY A 90 -3.15 2.81 30.64
C GLY A 90 -3.97 1.94 29.67
N GLU A 91 -3.30 1.32 28.71
CA GLU A 91 -3.89 0.52 27.64
C GLU A 91 -3.70 -0.98 27.90
N ALA A 92 -2.82 -1.34 28.83
CA ALA A 92 -2.41 -2.72 29.07
C ALA A 92 -3.29 -3.46 30.11
N PRO A 93 -3.40 -4.80 30.02
CA PRO A 93 -3.00 -5.62 28.88
C PRO A 93 -3.78 -5.19 27.63
N ALA A 94 -3.11 -5.12 26.49
CA ALA A 94 -3.66 -4.57 25.26
C ALA A 94 -3.80 -5.63 24.18
N ILE A 95 -4.76 -5.41 23.28
CA ILE A 95 -4.85 -6.04 21.98
C ILE A 95 -4.37 -5.02 20.95
N VAL A 96 -3.30 -5.35 20.24
CA VAL A 96 -2.79 -4.60 19.09
C VAL A 96 -3.33 -5.26 17.83
N THR A 97 -4.18 -4.55 17.11
CA THR A 97 -4.77 -5.02 15.86
C THR A 97 -4.11 -4.32 14.70
N ILE A 98 -3.62 -5.07 13.71
CA ILE A 98 -2.87 -4.58 12.55
C ILE A 98 -3.58 -5.07 11.28
N ALA A 99 -3.75 -4.20 10.30
CA ALA A 99 -4.11 -4.58 8.95
C ALA A 99 -3.16 -3.91 7.96
N CYS A 100 -2.89 -4.58 6.84
CA CYS A 100 -2.03 -4.04 5.79
C CYS A 100 -2.48 -4.47 4.40
N VAL A 101 -2.10 -3.67 3.41
CA VAL A 101 -2.27 -3.95 1.98
C VAL A 101 -0.99 -3.60 1.23
N THR A 102 -0.57 -4.48 0.32
CA THR A 102 0.57 -4.23 -0.58
C THR A 102 0.16 -4.54 -2.02
N GLY A 103 0.99 -4.18 -3.00
CA GLY A 103 0.69 -4.46 -4.41
C GLY A 103 0.52 -5.95 -4.73
N SER A 104 1.13 -6.85 -3.95
CA SER A 104 1.18 -8.29 -4.23
C SER A 104 0.73 -9.19 -3.07
N GLY A 105 0.22 -8.64 -1.96
CA GLY A 105 -0.17 -9.44 -0.78
C GLY A 105 1.02 -10.01 0.00
N SER A 106 1.99 -9.15 0.32
CA SER A 106 3.23 -9.52 1.01
C SER A 106 3.02 -9.78 2.51
N GLN A 107 3.99 -10.40 3.16
CA GLN A 107 4.00 -10.54 4.62
C GLN A 107 4.61 -9.30 5.29
N LEU A 108 4.01 -8.93 6.42
CA LEU A 108 4.48 -7.95 7.38
C LEU A 108 4.94 -8.68 8.64
N THR A 109 6.22 -8.60 8.98
CA THR A 109 6.73 -9.19 10.22
C THR A 109 6.46 -8.25 11.38
N TYR A 110 6.14 -8.79 12.55
CA TYR A 110 6.05 -8.04 13.80
C TYR A 110 6.92 -8.65 14.89
N THR A 111 7.45 -7.81 15.76
CA THR A 111 8.20 -8.20 16.96
C THR A 111 7.68 -7.41 18.15
N VAL A 112 7.28 -8.09 19.21
CA VAL A 112 6.86 -7.47 20.48
C VAL A 112 8.02 -7.53 21.46
N THR A 113 8.43 -6.37 21.94
CA THR A 113 9.54 -6.24 22.90
C THR A 113 9.06 -5.48 24.13
N ALA A 114 9.41 -5.94 25.33
CA ALA A 114 9.22 -5.19 26.56
C ALA A 114 10.43 -5.36 27.47
N ASN A 115 10.86 -4.30 28.16
CA ASN A 115 12.03 -4.33 29.05
C ASN A 115 13.32 -4.86 28.39
N GLY A 116 13.46 -4.72 27.07
CA GLY A 116 14.60 -5.22 26.30
C GLY A 116 14.55 -6.71 25.96
N GLU A 117 13.45 -7.40 26.27
CA GLU A 117 13.23 -8.81 25.92
C GLU A 117 12.15 -8.94 24.84
N THR A 118 12.39 -9.80 23.85
CA THR A 118 11.37 -10.18 22.87
C THR A 118 10.36 -11.12 23.54
N LEU A 119 9.10 -10.71 23.58
CA LEU A 119 8.01 -11.47 24.18
C LEU A 119 7.27 -12.32 23.14
N ASP A 120 7.09 -11.79 21.93
CA ASP A 120 6.41 -12.46 20.83
C ASP A 120 6.96 -11.97 19.48
N SER A 121 6.80 -12.79 18.43
CA SER A 121 7.08 -12.38 17.06
C SER A 121 6.31 -13.26 16.07
N GLY A 122 6.00 -12.69 14.92
CA GLY A 122 5.23 -13.39 13.91
C GLY A 122 5.06 -12.62 12.62
N GLU A 123 4.09 -13.06 11.82
CA GLU A 123 3.79 -12.50 10.51
C GLU A 123 2.30 -12.19 10.39
N ALA A 124 1.99 -10.99 9.90
CA ALA A 124 0.67 -10.59 9.45
C ALA A 124 0.62 -10.65 7.92
N THR A 125 -0.40 -11.31 7.36
CA THR A 125 -0.61 -11.35 5.92
C THR A 125 -1.26 -10.07 5.45
N CYS A 126 -0.59 -9.32 4.57
CA CYS A 126 -1.21 -8.18 3.91
C CYS A 126 -2.08 -8.66 2.74
N ALA A 127 -3.18 -7.97 2.49
CA ALA A 127 -3.96 -8.18 1.27
C ALA A 127 -3.22 -7.62 0.05
N ALA A 128 -3.53 -8.16 -1.13
CA ALA A 128 -3.29 -7.45 -2.38
C ALA A 128 -4.26 -6.27 -2.51
N VAL A 129 -3.93 -5.26 -3.33
CA VAL A 129 -4.75 -4.05 -3.53
C VAL A 129 -6.22 -4.32 -3.95
N ASP A 130 -6.49 -5.46 -4.59
CA ASP A 130 -7.83 -5.86 -5.03
C ASP A 130 -8.52 -6.85 -4.07
N GLU A 131 -7.89 -7.16 -2.94
CA GLU A 131 -8.39 -8.10 -1.94
C GLU A 131 -8.79 -7.40 -0.65
N ASN A 132 -9.63 -8.07 0.14
CA ASN A 132 -10.03 -7.56 1.44
C ASN A 132 -8.92 -7.79 2.47
N ALA A 133 -8.36 -6.70 3.00
CA ALA A 133 -7.42 -6.75 4.10
C ALA A 133 -8.07 -7.39 5.34
N GLN A 134 -7.39 -8.38 5.91
CA GLN A 134 -7.79 -9.02 7.16
C GLN A 134 -6.95 -8.44 8.30
N ALA A 135 -7.62 -8.15 9.41
CA ALA A 135 -6.94 -7.69 10.61
C ALA A 135 -6.29 -8.89 11.34
N HIS A 136 -5.02 -8.72 11.68
CA HIS A 136 -4.28 -9.59 12.57
C HIS A 136 -4.27 -8.98 13.98
N SER A 137 -4.49 -9.79 15.02
CA SER A 137 -4.53 -9.31 16.40
C SER A 137 -3.46 -9.99 17.25
N ILE A 138 -2.62 -9.17 17.87
CA ILE A 138 -1.66 -9.56 18.91
C ILE A 138 -2.33 -9.26 20.25
N ARG A 139 -2.46 -10.28 21.11
CA ARG A 139 -3.17 -10.18 22.41
C ARG A 139 -2.19 -10.11 23.58
N ASP A 140 -2.72 -9.79 24.76
CA ASP A 140 -1.98 -9.79 26.02
C ASP A 140 -0.68 -8.94 25.98
N VAL A 141 -0.66 -7.89 25.16
CA VAL A 141 0.51 -7.01 25.03
C VAL A 141 0.66 -6.19 26.32
N PRO A 142 1.80 -6.30 27.04
CA PRO A 142 1.94 -5.67 28.35
C PRO A 142 2.18 -4.17 28.25
N ALA A 143 2.12 -3.51 29.40
CA ALA A 143 2.49 -2.11 29.54
C ALA A 143 3.95 -1.89 29.12
N ASP A 144 4.21 -0.74 28.51
CA ASP A 144 5.54 -0.29 28.09
C ASP A 144 6.20 -1.20 27.04
N ALA A 145 5.41 -2.04 26.37
CA ALA A 145 5.85 -2.83 25.24
C ALA A 145 5.91 -1.99 23.96
N THR A 146 6.81 -2.36 23.06
CA THR A 146 6.86 -1.88 21.68
C THR A 146 6.51 -3.02 20.73
N VAL A 147 5.72 -2.73 19.71
CA VAL A 147 5.52 -3.61 18.55
C VAL A 147 6.20 -2.97 17.35
N GLU A 148 7.30 -3.58 16.93
CA GLU A 148 8.05 -3.18 15.75
C GLU A 148 7.47 -3.91 14.53
N LEU A 149 7.18 -3.16 13.47
CA LEU A 149 6.68 -3.70 12.21
C LEU A 149 7.79 -3.64 11.16
N SER A 150 7.96 -4.70 10.38
CA SER A 150 8.94 -4.75 9.29
C SER A 150 8.29 -5.24 8.00
N ALA A 151 8.29 -4.37 6.99
CA ALA A 151 7.68 -4.66 5.70
C ALA A 151 8.73 -5.05 4.66
N SER A 152 8.41 -6.06 3.85
CA SER A 152 9.21 -6.48 2.70
C SER A 152 8.86 -5.74 1.39
N ALA A 153 7.74 -5.02 1.38
CA ALA A 153 7.23 -4.29 0.22
C ALA A 153 6.55 -2.99 0.64
N THR A 154 6.48 -2.02 -0.28
CA THR A 154 5.73 -0.79 -0.07
C THR A 154 4.23 -1.09 -0.04
N GLY A 155 3.50 -0.41 0.84
CA GLY A 155 2.06 -0.60 1.01
C GLY A 155 1.44 0.41 1.97
N LEU A 156 0.24 0.08 2.46
CA LEU A 156 -0.44 0.82 3.51
C LEU A 156 -0.65 -0.08 4.72
N PHE A 157 -0.62 0.50 5.91
CA PHE A 157 -0.99 -0.18 7.13
C PHE A 157 -1.85 0.71 8.03
N VAL A 158 -2.62 0.06 8.87
CA VAL A 158 -3.36 0.66 9.97
C VAL A 158 -3.17 -0.24 11.17
N TYR A 159 -3.00 0.36 12.34
CA TYR A 159 -3.11 -0.36 13.59
C TYR A 159 -4.04 0.35 14.56
N ALA A 160 -4.53 -0.42 15.52
CA ALA A 160 -5.27 0.09 16.67
C ALA A 160 -4.80 -0.62 17.94
N VAL A 161 -4.69 0.13 19.03
CA VAL A 161 -4.44 -0.37 20.38
C VAL A 161 -5.73 -0.25 21.16
N THR A 162 -6.17 -1.37 21.73
CA THR A 162 -7.37 -1.46 22.55
C THR A 162 -7.03 -2.20 23.84
N PRO A 163 -7.55 -1.80 25.01
CA PRO A 163 -7.39 -2.60 26.22
C PRO A 163 -8.04 -3.97 26.04
N ASP A 164 -7.31 -5.01 26.39
CA ASP A 164 -7.79 -6.38 26.54
C ASP A 164 -8.62 -6.48 27.81
N ARG A 165 -9.81 -5.85 27.78
CA ARG A 165 -10.80 -6.05 28.82
C ARG A 165 -11.38 -7.43 28.63
N HIS A 166 -10.79 -8.42 29.29
CA HIS A 166 -11.50 -9.65 29.58
C HIS A 166 -12.81 -9.29 30.28
N PRO A 167 -13.98 -9.61 29.70
CA PRO A 167 -15.25 -9.18 30.28
C PRO A 167 -15.51 -9.71 31.70
N GLU A 168 -14.77 -10.72 32.17
CA GLU A 168 -14.98 -11.32 33.49
C GLU A 168 -13.67 -11.80 34.11
N ARG A 169 -13.22 -11.14 35.17
CA ARG A 169 -12.42 -11.75 36.24
C ARG A 169 -12.76 -11.12 37.58
#